data_AF-A0A6I6DGN6-F1
#
_entry.id   AF-A0A6I6DGN6-F1
#
_cell.length_a   1.000
_cell.length_b   1.000
_cell.length_c   1.000
_cell.angle_alpha   90.00
_cell.angle_beta   90.00
_cell.angle_gamma   90.00
#
_symmetry.space_group_name_H-M   'P 1'
#
loop_
_entity.id
_entity.type
_entity.pdbx_description
1 polymer ?
#
loop_
_entity_poly.entity_id
_entity_poly.type
_entity_poly.pdbx_seq_one_letter_code
_entity_poly.pdbx_strand_id
1 'polypeptide(L)'
;MKGVEIVDYLKTVSLIKRARHDFGNHLQVLNGYLELGRPEHVKEYIGQIIDEMNAEKIIFSLDNPEASLYFYEQLLLARNIGVNLVYSNIDSNCFEIIKRDNEPINSLKSLINDNNIDINEDMVVELDISKDSIDSNDVKMKFTFEKESRIIRLFI
;
A
#
# COMPACT_ATOMS: atom_id res chain seq x y z
N MET A 1 -27.76 11.37 6.78
CA MET A 1 -27.37 10.79 5.46
C MET A 1 -26.50 11.75 4.64
N LYS A 2 -26.92 12.98 4.32
CA LYS A 2 -26.09 13.95 3.55
C LYS A 2 -24.68 14.25 4.11
N GLY A 3 -24.50 14.23 5.43
CA GLY A 3 -23.20 14.50 6.06
C GLY A 3 -22.15 13.39 5.87
N VAL A 4 -22.58 12.14 5.73
CA VAL A 4 -21.68 10.99 5.53
C VAL A 4 -21.18 10.96 4.08
N GLU A 5 -22.07 11.16 3.12
CA GLU A 5 -21.70 11.25 1.70
C GLU A 5 -20.68 12.37 1.43
N ILE A 6 -20.84 13.54 2.04
CA ILE A 6 -19.88 14.65 1.87
C ILE A 6 -18.49 14.28 2.39
N VAL A 7 -18.40 13.55 3.52
CA VAL A 7 -17.13 13.09 4.09
C VAL A 7 -16.46 12.08 3.15
N ASP A 8 -17.21 11.16 2.56
CA ASP A 8 -16.69 10.18 1.60
C ASP A 8 -16.17 10.84 0.32
N TYR A 9 -16.85 11.88 -0.19
CA TYR A 9 -16.36 12.63 -1.33
C TYR A 9 -15.07 13.39 -1.03
N LEU A 10 -14.96 14.01 0.15
CA LEU A 10 -13.74 14.71 0.56
C LEU A 10 -12.56 13.74 0.66
N LYS A 11 -12.78 12.55 1.24
CA LYS A 11 -11.78 11.49 1.32
C LYS A 11 -11.34 11.03 -0.07
N THR A 12 -12.29 10.75 -0.95
CA THR A 12 -12.02 10.36 -2.35
C THR A 12 -11.21 11.44 -3.09
N VAL A 13 -11.60 12.72 -2.98
CA VAL A 13 -10.85 13.83 -3.59
C VAL A 13 -9.44 13.93 -3.03
N SER A 14 -9.25 13.68 -1.73
CA SER A 14 -7.92 13.69 -1.11
C SER A 14 -7.00 12.60 -1.67
N LEU A 15 -7.55 11.40 -1.91
CA LEU A 15 -6.82 10.28 -2.51
C LEU A 15 -6.44 10.58 -3.96
N ILE A 16 -7.39 11.14 -4.75
CA ILE A 16 -7.12 11.57 -6.13
C ILE A 16 -6.01 12.63 -6.18
N LYS A 17 -6.02 13.61 -5.25
CA LYS A 17 -4.97 14.63 -5.18
C LYS A 17 -3.60 14.01 -4.94
N ARG A 18 -3.51 13.00 -4.07
CA ARG A 18 -2.26 12.29 -3.81
C ARG A 18 -1.80 11.50 -5.03
N ALA A 19 -2.68 10.71 -5.64
CA ALA A 19 -2.36 9.97 -6.87
C ALA A 19 -1.85 10.91 -7.99
N ARG A 20 -2.46 12.09 -8.13
CA ARG A 20 -2.00 13.11 -9.08
C ARG A 20 -0.63 13.71 -8.75
N HIS A 21 -0.37 13.94 -7.46
CA HIS A 21 0.93 14.43 -7.00
C HIS A 21 2.03 13.41 -7.31
N ASP A 22 1.80 12.14 -6.97
CA ASP A 22 2.77 11.07 -7.18
C ASP A 22 3.04 10.85 -8.68
N PHE A 23 1.99 10.89 -9.51
CA PHE A 23 2.14 10.88 -10.96
C PHE A 23 2.98 12.07 -11.48
N GLY A 24 2.76 13.27 -10.93
CA GLY A 24 3.56 14.45 -11.24
C GLY A 24 5.04 14.26 -10.90
N ASN A 25 5.34 13.62 -9.77
CA ASN A 25 6.71 13.32 -9.34
C ASN A 25 7.39 12.33 -10.30
N HIS A 26 6.70 11.26 -10.74
CA HIS A 26 7.26 10.35 -11.74
C HIS A 26 7.63 11.08 -13.03
N LEU A 27 6.78 12.00 -13.51
CA LEU A 27 7.07 12.80 -14.70
C LEU A 27 8.29 13.72 -14.50
N GLN A 28 8.46 14.28 -13.30
CA GLN A 28 9.63 15.10 -12.97
C GLN A 28 10.92 14.29 -12.97
N VAL A 29 10.92 13.08 -12.39
CA VAL A 29 12.09 12.18 -12.40
C VAL A 29 12.46 11.77 -13.82
N LEU A 30 11.47 11.39 -14.64
CA LEU A 30 11.68 11.07 -16.05
C LEU A 30 12.29 12.25 -16.82
N ASN A 31 11.75 13.45 -16.63
CA ASN A 31 12.29 14.65 -17.27
C ASN A 31 13.72 14.95 -16.80
N GLY A 32 14.02 14.77 -15.52
CA GLY A 32 15.37 14.93 -14.98
C GLY A 32 16.39 13.98 -15.63
N TYR A 33 16.04 12.71 -15.83
CA TYR A 33 16.92 11.78 -16.55
C TYR A 33 17.16 12.21 -18.00
N LEU A 34 16.12 12.71 -18.69
CA LEU A 34 16.25 13.20 -20.07
C LEU A 34 17.15 14.44 -20.15
N GLU A 35 16.99 15.41 -19.24
CA GLU A 35 17.80 16.63 -19.17
C GLU A 35 19.28 16.32 -18.88
N LEU A 36 19.56 15.26 -18.12
CA LEU A 36 20.91 14.77 -17.84
C LEU A 36 21.51 13.92 -18.96
N GLY A 37 20.78 13.67 -20.05
CA GLY A 37 21.22 12.82 -21.16
C GLY A 37 21.35 11.35 -20.78
N ARG A 38 20.50 10.86 -19.87
CA ARG A 38 20.47 9.48 -19.34
C ARG A 38 19.22 8.69 -19.76
N PRO A 39 18.97 8.51 -21.07
CA PRO A 39 17.73 7.87 -21.56
C PRO A 39 17.62 6.38 -21.19
N GLU A 40 18.71 5.71 -20.84
CA GLU A 40 18.69 4.34 -20.32
C GLU A 40 17.97 4.24 -18.97
N HIS A 41 18.20 5.20 -18.06
CA HIS A 41 17.54 5.27 -16.77
C HIS A 41 16.04 5.58 -16.90
N VAL A 42 15.63 6.31 -17.94
CA VAL A 42 14.21 6.54 -18.26
C VAL A 42 13.49 5.22 -18.50
N LYS A 43 14.10 4.30 -19.25
CA LYS A 43 13.49 3.00 -19.56
C LYS A 43 13.36 2.14 -18.30
N GLU A 44 14.38 2.13 -17.47
CA GLU A 44 14.38 1.41 -16.18
C GLU A 44 13.29 1.97 -15.26
N TYR A 45 13.21 3.29 -15.12
CA TYR A 45 12.22 3.95 -14.27
C TYR A 45 10.78 3.77 -14.78
N ILE A 46 10.54 3.78 -16.10
CA ILE A 46 9.23 3.41 -16.65
C ILE A 46 8.86 1.97 -16.28
N GLY A 47 9.83 1.05 -16.31
CA GLY A 47 9.64 -0.33 -15.86
C GLY A 47 9.16 -0.39 -14.41
N GLN A 48 9.81 0.35 -13.51
CA GLN A 48 9.42 0.45 -12.10
C GLN A 48 7.98 0.97 -11.93
N ILE A 49 7.61 2.05 -12.64
CA ILE A 49 6.22 2.58 -12.61
C ILE A 49 5.22 1.52 -13.07
N ILE A 50 5.52 0.78 -14.14
CA ILE A 50 4.64 -0.28 -14.64
C ILE A 50 4.47 -1.38 -13.60
N ASP A 51 5.56 -1.79 -12.94
CA ASP A 51 5.53 -2.83 -11.91
C ASP A 51 4.74 -2.38 -10.68
N GLU A 52 4.89 -1.13 -10.24
CA GLU A 52 4.07 -0.52 -9.19
C GLU A 52 2.57 -0.52 -9.57
N MET A 53 2.22 -0.07 -10.78
CA MET A 53 0.84 -0.07 -11.25
C MET A 53 0.26 -1.49 -11.36
N ASN A 54 1.08 -2.47 -11.72
CA ASN A 54 0.67 -3.87 -11.77
C ASN A 54 0.44 -4.44 -10.37
N ALA A 55 1.29 -4.10 -9.39
CA ALA A 55 1.13 -4.49 -7.99
C ALA A 55 -0.17 -3.93 -7.39
N GLU A 56 -0.57 -2.72 -7.78
CA GLU A 56 -1.83 -2.10 -7.31
C GLU A 56 -3.10 -2.79 -7.87
N LYS A 57 -3.00 -3.60 -8.94
CA LYS A 57 -4.17 -4.25 -9.57
C LYS A 57 -4.98 -5.11 -8.59
N ILE A 58 -4.32 -5.79 -7.65
CA ILE A 58 -5.00 -6.67 -6.69
C ILE A 58 -6.02 -5.89 -5.85
N ILE A 59 -5.69 -4.65 -5.47
CA ILE A 59 -6.56 -3.76 -4.70
C ILE A 59 -7.80 -3.39 -5.51
N PHE A 60 -7.62 -3.06 -6.79
CA PHE A 60 -8.70 -2.64 -7.68
C PHE A 60 -9.50 -3.80 -8.27
N SER A 61 -9.06 -5.04 -8.08
CA SER A 61 -9.83 -6.25 -8.42
C SER A 61 -10.75 -6.76 -7.31
N LEU A 62 -10.75 -6.12 -6.13
CA LEU A 62 -11.63 -6.52 -5.04
C LEU A 62 -13.10 -6.19 -5.36
N ASP A 63 -14.01 -7.10 -5.03
CA ASP A 63 -15.45 -6.93 -5.27
C ASP A 63 -16.09 -5.84 -4.38
N ASN A 64 -15.40 -5.43 -3.30
CA ASN A 64 -15.87 -4.41 -2.36
C ASN A 64 -15.16 -3.07 -2.63
N PRO A 65 -15.86 -2.05 -3.17
CA PRO A 65 -15.27 -0.75 -3.49
C PRO A 65 -14.71 -0.01 -2.27
N GLU A 66 -15.33 -0.19 -1.10
CA GLU A 66 -14.87 0.43 0.14
C GLU A 66 -13.55 -0.20 0.61
N ALA A 67 -13.44 -1.52 0.47
CA ALA A 67 -12.20 -2.23 0.74
C ALA A 67 -11.09 -1.80 -0.22
N SER A 68 -11.36 -1.70 -1.52
CA SER A 68 -10.39 -1.19 -2.50
C SER A 68 -9.88 0.20 -2.12
N LEU A 69 -10.79 1.12 -1.80
CA LEU A 69 -10.40 2.49 -1.44
C LEU A 69 -9.56 2.52 -0.16
N TYR A 70 -9.93 1.71 0.83
CA TYR A 70 -9.21 1.60 2.09
C TYR A 70 -7.80 1.03 1.90
N PHE A 71 -7.65 -0.11 1.21
CA PHE A 71 -6.33 -0.71 0.99
C PHE A 71 -5.42 0.17 0.13
N TYR A 72 -6.00 0.92 -0.81
CA TYR A 72 -5.26 1.94 -1.56
C TYR A 72 -4.78 3.08 -0.66
N GLU A 73 -5.62 3.59 0.24
CA GLU A 73 -5.20 4.57 1.24
C GLU A 73 -4.06 4.05 2.12
N GLN A 74 -4.14 2.79 2.58
CA GLN A 74 -3.10 2.16 3.40
C GLN A 74 -1.76 2.06 2.66
N LEU A 75 -1.78 1.73 1.36
CA LEU A 75 -0.61 1.73 0.49
C LEU A 75 0.02 3.13 0.40
N LEU A 76 -0.81 4.16 0.19
CA LEU A 76 -0.33 5.55 0.15
C LEU A 76 0.21 6.03 1.50
N LEU A 77 -0.32 5.53 2.62
CA LEU A 77 0.19 5.83 3.96
C LEU A 77 1.55 5.15 4.22
N ALA A 78 1.76 3.94 3.68
CA ALA A 78 3.06 3.27 3.73
C ALA A 78 4.12 4.04 2.92
N ARG A 79 3.77 4.53 1.73
CA ARG A 79 4.66 5.38 0.92
C ARG A 79 5.10 6.64 1.68
N ASN A 80 4.20 7.27 2.44
CA ASN A 80 4.51 8.46 3.24
C ASN A 80 5.57 8.22 4.34
N ILE A 81 5.74 6.97 4.78
CA ILE A 81 6.79 6.60 5.74
C ILE A 81 8.01 6.00 5.06
N GLY A 82 8.11 6.07 3.72
CA GLY A 82 9.25 5.60 2.94
C GLY A 82 9.20 4.11 2.58
N VAL A 83 8.03 3.46 2.66
CA VAL A 83 7.89 2.02 2.39
C VAL A 83 7.02 1.78 1.16
N ASN A 84 7.53 1.02 0.20
CA ASN A 84 6.76 0.52 -0.93
C ASN A 84 6.01 -0.76 -0.55
N LEU A 85 4.77 -0.61 -0.09
CA LEU A 85 3.90 -1.71 0.30
C LEU A 85 3.24 -2.36 -0.93
N VAL A 86 3.47 -3.65 -1.12
CA VAL A 86 2.89 -4.45 -2.21
C VAL A 86 2.01 -5.53 -1.61
N TYR A 87 0.73 -5.59 -1.99
CA TYR A 87 -0.14 -6.70 -1.58
C TYR A 87 0.05 -7.88 -2.53
N SER A 88 0.36 -9.06 -1.98
CA SER A 88 0.37 -10.30 -2.77
C SER A 88 -0.93 -11.08 -2.67
N ASN A 89 -1.67 -10.89 -1.58
CA ASN A 89 -3.01 -11.44 -1.40
C ASN A 89 -3.85 -10.56 -0.47
N ILE A 90 -5.15 -10.43 -0.77
CA ILE A 90 -6.12 -9.73 0.07
C ILE A 90 -7.41 -10.57 0.16
N ASP A 91 -7.67 -11.17 1.32
CA ASP A 91 -8.99 -11.71 1.62
C ASP A 91 -9.95 -10.56 2.01
N SER A 92 -10.86 -10.22 1.11
CA SER A 92 -11.84 -9.15 1.29
C SER A 92 -12.77 -9.38 2.49
N ASN A 93 -12.92 -10.62 2.95
CA ASN A 93 -13.72 -10.93 4.14
C ASN A 93 -13.09 -10.44 5.45
N CYS A 94 -11.81 -10.08 5.43
CA CYS A 94 -11.09 -9.52 6.59
C CYS A 94 -11.24 -8.00 6.71
N PHE A 95 -11.87 -7.34 5.72
CA PHE A 95 -11.90 -5.89 5.59
C PHE A 95 -12.41 -5.16 6.85
N GLU A 96 -13.55 -5.57 7.39
CA GLU A 96 -14.17 -4.87 8.54
C GLU A 96 -13.26 -4.88 9.77
N ILE A 97 -12.55 -5.99 10.00
CA ILE A 97 -11.60 -6.13 11.11
C ILE A 97 -10.40 -5.22 10.89
N ILE A 98 -9.80 -5.29 9.70
CA ILE A 98 -8.62 -4.52 9.33
C ILE A 98 -8.90 -3.01 9.42
N LYS A 99 -10.06 -2.59 8.92
CA LYS A 99 -10.48 -1.19 8.93
C LYS A 99 -10.71 -0.67 10.35
N ARG A 100 -11.32 -1.47 11.22
CA ARG A 100 -11.59 -1.09 12.62
C ARG A 100 -10.31 -0.69 13.35
N ASP A 101 -9.24 -1.45 13.12
CA ASP A 101 -7.98 -1.32 13.86
C ASP A 101 -6.92 -0.49 13.08
N ASN A 102 -7.33 0.13 11.96
CA ASN A 102 -6.49 0.91 11.05
C ASN A 102 -5.23 0.16 10.60
N GLU A 103 -5.42 -1.10 10.20
CA GLU A 103 -4.40 -1.99 9.67
C GLU A 103 -4.35 -1.94 8.14
N PRO A 104 -3.23 -2.30 7.47
CA PRO A 104 -1.98 -2.83 8.02
C PRO A 104 -0.96 -1.76 8.45
N ILE A 105 -1.24 -0.46 8.27
CA ILE A 105 -0.21 0.59 8.50
C ILE A 105 0.26 0.64 9.96
N ASN A 106 -0.63 0.34 10.91
CA ASN A 106 -0.29 0.33 12.33
C ASN A 106 0.71 -0.80 12.64
N SER A 107 0.39 -2.03 12.22
CA SER A 107 1.28 -3.18 12.35
C SER A 107 2.61 -2.97 11.63
N LEU A 108 2.60 -2.37 10.43
CA LEU A 108 3.81 -2.05 9.68
C LEU A 108 4.72 -1.06 10.45
N LYS A 109 4.14 0.02 10.99
CA LYS A 109 4.89 1.00 11.81
C LYS A 109 5.47 0.37 13.06
N SER A 110 4.71 -0.47 13.75
CA SER A 110 5.18 -1.20 14.93
C SER A 110 6.34 -2.13 14.56
N LEU A 111 6.24 -2.90 13.47
CA LEU A 111 7.34 -3.75 13.00
C LEU A 111 8.62 -2.98 12.74
N ILE A 112 8.52 -1.85 12.04
CA ILE A 112 9.69 -1.03 11.70
C ILE A 112 10.36 -0.51 12.97
N ASN A 113 9.57 0.05 13.89
CA ASN A 113 10.07 0.62 15.13
C ASN A 113 10.67 -0.45 16.06
N ASP A 114 9.94 -1.54 16.30
CA ASP A 114 10.33 -2.57 17.26
C ASP A 114 11.59 -3.34 16.81
N ASN A 115 11.81 -3.42 15.51
CA ASN A 115 12.97 -4.11 14.93
C ASN A 115 14.10 -3.14 14.53
N ASN A 116 13.98 -1.83 14.81
CA ASN A 116 14.92 -0.79 14.37
C ASN A 116 15.28 -0.92 12.89
N ILE A 117 14.29 -1.15 12.03
CA ILE A 117 14.52 -1.28 10.59
C ILE A 117 14.82 0.12 10.03
N ASP A 118 16.00 0.26 9.44
CA ASP A 118 16.37 1.50 8.75
C ASP A 118 15.61 1.58 7.43
N ILE A 119 14.70 2.55 7.35
CA ILE A 119 13.87 2.76 6.16
C ILE A 119 14.69 3.49 5.11
N ASN A 120 14.69 2.98 3.89
CA ASN A 120 15.18 3.67 2.71
C ASN A 120 14.09 3.71 1.64
N GLU A 121 14.22 4.63 0.67
CA GLU A 121 13.21 4.87 -0.35
C GLU A 121 12.93 3.66 -1.27
N ASP A 122 13.84 2.67 -1.30
CA ASP A 122 13.72 1.46 -2.12
C ASP A 122 13.12 0.27 -1.33
N MET A 123 12.74 0.47 -0.07
CA MET A 123 12.26 -0.62 0.79
C MET A 123 10.91 -1.17 0.32
N VAL A 124 10.93 -2.37 -0.25
CA VAL A 124 9.72 -3.11 -0.62
C VAL A 124 9.28 -4.04 0.50
N VAL A 125 7.98 -3.98 0.85
CA VAL A 125 7.34 -4.88 1.80
C VAL A 125 6.17 -5.55 1.12
N GLU A 126 6.25 -6.86 0.95
CA GLU A 126 5.14 -7.67 0.45
C GLU A 126 4.20 -8.05 1.60
N LEU A 127 2.90 -7.94 1.40
CA LEU A 127 1.88 -8.21 2.40
C LEU A 127 0.84 -9.21 1.89
N ASP A 128 0.73 -10.33 2.59
CA ASP A 128 -0.38 -11.28 2.48
C ASP A 128 -1.36 -11.07 3.63
N ILE A 129 -2.63 -10.86 3.29
CA ILE A 129 -3.75 -10.78 4.22
C ILE A 129 -4.66 -11.97 3.98
N SER A 130 -4.80 -12.83 4.99
CA SER A 130 -5.63 -14.03 4.94
C SER A 130 -6.30 -14.30 6.30
N LYS A 131 -7.40 -15.06 6.30
CA LYS A 131 -7.99 -15.57 7.55
C LYS A 131 -7.08 -16.60 8.21
N ASP A 132 -6.88 -16.50 9.53
CA ASP A 132 -6.20 -17.53 10.32
C ASP A 132 -7.23 -18.59 10.72
N SER A 133 -7.32 -19.66 9.92
CA SER A 133 -8.25 -20.79 10.05
C SER A 133 -9.74 -20.49 9.76
N ILE A 134 -10.51 -21.54 9.48
CA ILE A 134 -11.91 -21.47 9.00
C ILE A 134 -12.89 -21.09 10.14
N ASP A 135 -12.49 -21.25 11.41
CA ASP A 135 -13.39 -21.20 12.58
C ASP A 135 -13.12 -20.05 13.57
N SER A 136 -12.11 -19.19 13.33
CA SER A 136 -11.82 -17.99 14.13
C SER A 136 -11.94 -16.71 13.30
N ASN A 137 -12.41 -15.63 13.90
CA ASN A 137 -12.40 -14.27 13.31
C ASN A 137 -10.97 -13.67 13.24
N ASP A 138 -9.94 -14.52 13.26
CA ASP A 138 -8.55 -14.10 13.33
C ASP A 138 -8.05 -13.73 11.94
N VAL A 139 -7.36 -12.59 11.85
CA VAL A 139 -6.75 -12.11 10.61
C VAL A 139 -5.24 -12.28 10.73
N LYS A 140 -4.67 -12.97 9.75
CA LYS A 140 -3.23 -13.14 9.61
C LYS A 140 -2.70 -12.14 8.60
N MET A 141 -1.70 -11.38 9.01
CA MET A 141 -0.97 -10.44 8.16
C MET A 141 0.50 -10.86 8.11
N LYS A 142 0.96 -11.33 6.95
CA LYS A 142 2.36 -11.70 6.75
C LYS A 142 3.07 -10.61 5.97
N PHE A 143 4.01 -9.93 6.62
CA PHE A 143 4.88 -8.93 6.03
C PHE A 143 6.21 -9.57 5.62
N THR A 144 6.55 -9.53 4.34
CA THR A 144 7.83 -10.02 3.82
C THR A 144 8.67 -8.86 3.36
N PHE A 145 9.81 -8.66 4.02
CA PHE A 145 10.83 -7.68 3.65
C PHE A 145 11.83 -8.38 2.71
N GLU A 146 12.45 -7.65 1.79
CA GLU A 146 13.35 -8.20 0.76
C GLU A 146 14.47 -9.14 1.27
N LYS A 147 14.81 -9.09 2.57
CA LYS A 147 15.81 -9.96 3.21
C LYS A 147 15.24 -10.93 4.25
N GLU A 148 14.00 -10.76 4.73
CA GLU A 148 13.40 -11.60 5.79
C GLU A 148 11.85 -11.55 5.79
N SER A 149 11.18 -12.69 6.04
CA SER A 149 9.71 -12.72 6.29
C SER A 149 9.37 -12.62 7.77
N ARG A 150 8.36 -11.81 8.13
CA ARG A 150 7.79 -11.68 9.48
C ARG A 150 6.27 -11.85 9.45
N ILE A 151 5.71 -12.57 10.42
CA ILE A 151 4.26 -12.84 10.49
C ILE A 151 3.71 -12.14 11.73
N ILE A 152 2.69 -11.30 11.54
CA ILE A 152 1.84 -10.78 12.62
C ILE A 152 0.51 -11.52 12.60
N ARG A 153 0.08 -11.97 13.77
CA ARG A 153 -1.28 -12.46 13.99
C ARG A 153 -2.04 -11.39 14.76
N LEU A 154 -3.15 -10.93 14.20
CA LEU A 154 -4.09 -10.09 14.93
C LEU A 154 -5.07 -11.04 15.64
N PHE A 155 -4.97 -11.10 16.97
CA PHE A 155 -5.91 -11.84 17.81
C PHE A 155 -7.06 -10.91 18.21
N ILE A 156 -8.31 -11.39 18.14
CA ILE A 156 -9.49 -10.67 18.64
C ILE A 156 -10.15 -11.48 19.75
#